data_AF-A0AAU0VW48-F1
#
_entry.id   AF-A0AAU0VW48-F1
#
_cell.length_a   1.000
_cell.length_b   1.000
_cell.length_c   1.000
_cell.angle_alpha   90.00
_cell.angle_beta   90.00
_cell.angle_gamma   90.00
#
_symmetry.space_group_name_H-M   'P 1'
#
loop_
_entity.id
_entity.type
_entity.pdbx_description
1 polymer ?
#
loop_
_entity_poly.entity_id
_entity_poly.type
_entity_poly.pdbx_seq_one_letter_code
_entity_poly.pdbx_strand_id
1 'polypeptide(L)'
;MGTIGLALCALAAAAALLLAARAITAAARRCRARTIRRQELEARHDAVQDSYGDFHVNLLDNLDRIALADVSVPHTARLIDALDVARDARIPTAPESLEEYRKSVTALELAWKAADHHARAKGADYLPEDDRRSIMQAQAALAIALDEHGYPAQRQLALRSALRLIETVIPVPRAAIASLEATTRLTLDRA
;
A
#
# COMPACT_ATOMS: atom_id res chain seq x y z
N MET A 1 46.02 57.67 -9.18
CA MET A 1 45.92 56.39 -9.91
C MET A 1 45.52 55.18 -9.02
N GLY A 2 45.64 55.23 -7.68
CA GLY A 2 45.34 54.07 -6.82
C GLY A 2 43.87 53.86 -6.39
N THR A 3 43.01 54.88 -6.43
CA THR A 3 41.63 54.80 -5.92
C THR A 3 40.66 54.10 -6.87
N ILE A 4 40.87 54.23 -8.18
CA ILE A 4 40.04 53.60 -9.21
C ILE A 4 40.22 52.07 -9.19
N GLY A 5 41.45 51.59 -8.99
CA GLY A 5 41.76 50.16 -8.88
C GLY A 5 41.12 49.51 -7.64
N LEU A 6 41.15 50.18 -6.48
CA LEU A 6 40.50 49.70 -5.26
C LEU A 6 38.97 49.64 -5.39
N ALA A 7 38.36 50.64 -6.03
CA ALA A 7 36.91 50.65 -6.26
C ALA A 7 36.45 49.52 -7.21
N LEU A 8 37.21 49.25 -8.28
CA LEU A 8 36.95 48.12 -9.19
C LEU A 8 37.11 46.76 -8.50
N CYS A 9 38.14 46.58 -7.66
CA CYS A 9 38.31 45.36 -6.89
C CYS A 9 37.18 45.16 -5.86
N ALA A 10 36.73 46.22 -5.19
CA ALA A 10 35.63 46.15 -4.24
C ALA A 10 34.30 45.79 -4.92
N LEU A 11 34.02 46.37 -6.11
CA LEU A 11 32.86 46.03 -6.93
C LEU A 11 32.90 44.58 -7.43
N ALA A 12 34.06 44.11 -7.88
CA ALA A 12 34.24 42.72 -8.30
C ALA A 12 34.05 41.73 -7.13
N ALA A 13 34.59 42.05 -5.96
CA ALA A 13 34.39 41.25 -4.75
C ALA A 13 32.91 41.22 -4.32
N ALA A 14 32.23 42.36 -4.32
CA ALA A 14 30.80 42.45 -4.00
C ALA A 14 29.94 41.66 -5.01
N ALA A 15 30.24 41.74 -6.30
CA ALA A 15 29.56 40.99 -7.35
C ALA A 15 29.77 39.46 -7.17
N ALA A 16 30.99 39.02 -6.88
CA ALA A 16 31.30 37.62 -6.58
C ALA A 16 30.54 37.11 -5.35
N LEU A 17 30.44 37.94 -4.29
CA LEU A 17 29.73 37.59 -3.06
C LEU A 17 28.21 37.47 -3.28
N LEU A 18 27.62 38.35 -4.11
CA LEU A 18 26.22 38.28 -4.54
C LEU A 18 25.94 37.04 -5.41
N LEU A 19 26.84 36.69 -6.32
CA LEU A 19 26.72 35.47 -7.14
C LEU A 19 26.83 34.21 -6.27
N ALA A 20 27.77 34.17 -5.32
CA ALA A 20 27.89 33.07 -4.38
C ALA A 20 26.64 32.92 -3.50
N ALA A 21 26.09 34.02 -2.97
CA ALA A 21 24.85 34.01 -2.20
C ALA A 21 23.65 33.54 -3.04
N ARG A 22 23.56 33.95 -4.32
CA ARG A 22 22.56 33.44 -5.26
C ARG A 22 22.73 31.94 -5.55
N ALA A 23 23.96 31.46 -5.70
CA ALA A 23 24.23 30.05 -5.93
C ALA A 23 23.84 29.19 -4.71
N ILE A 24 24.16 29.65 -3.49
CA ILE A 24 23.79 28.97 -2.23
C ILE A 24 22.27 28.92 -2.07
N THR A 25 21.57 30.04 -2.27
CA THR A 25 20.09 30.08 -2.18
C THR A 25 19.43 29.22 -3.26
N ALA A 26 19.95 29.21 -4.48
CA ALA A 26 19.47 28.33 -5.54
C ALA A 26 19.74 26.84 -5.25
N ALA A 27 20.89 26.51 -4.64
CA ALA A 27 21.20 25.15 -4.19
C ALA A 27 20.26 24.70 -3.06
N ALA A 28 20.01 25.56 -2.06
CA ALA A 28 19.08 25.28 -0.97
C ALA A 28 17.64 25.06 -1.48
N ARG A 29 17.18 25.88 -2.43
CA ARG A 29 15.87 25.70 -3.09
C ARG A 29 15.78 24.36 -3.82
N ARG A 30 16.82 23.97 -4.56
CA ARG A 30 16.87 22.67 -5.26
C ARG A 30 16.87 21.49 -4.30
N CYS A 31 17.62 21.57 -3.20
CA CYS A 31 17.63 20.56 -2.14
C CYS A 31 16.23 20.40 -1.54
N ARG A 32 15.60 21.50 -1.14
CA ARG A 32 14.23 21.48 -0.59
C ARG A 32 13.20 20.91 -1.57
N ALA A 33 13.25 21.32 -2.83
CA ALA A 33 12.35 20.79 -3.86
C ALA A 33 12.56 19.28 -4.08
N ARG A 34 13.81 18.80 -4.00
CA ARG A 34 14.13 17.37 -4.09
C ARG A 34 13.58 16.58 -2.89
N THR A 35 13.70 17.13 -1.67
CA THR A 35 13.13 16.52 -0.46
C THR A 35 11.61 16.42 -0.55
N ILE A 36 10.92 17.49 -0.95
CA ILE A 36 9.46 17.50 -1.10
C ILE A 36 9.01 16.42 -2.11
N ARG A 37 9.63 16.40 -3.30
CA ARG A 37 9.32 15.38 -4.31
C ARG A 37 9.55 13.95 -3.83
N ARG A 38 10.60 13.73 -3.03
CA ARG A 38 10.85 12.42 -2.45
C ARG A 38 9.76 12.03 -1.46
N GLN A 39 9.35 12.94 -0.57
CA GLN A 39 8.26 12.70 0.37
C GLN A 39 6.93 12.40 -0.33
N GLU A 40 6.63 13.09 -1.42
CA GLU A 40 5.45 12.80 -2.25
C GLU A 40 5.49 11.37 -2.84
N LEU A 41 6.65 10.90 -3.28
CA LEU A 41 6.82 9.54 -3.78
C LEU A 41 6.74 8.48 -2.67
N GLU A 42 7.32 8.77 -1.50
CA GLU A 42 7.20 7.91 -0.31
C GLU A 42 5.73 7.79 0.12
N ALA A 43 4.98 8.89 0.18
CA ALA A 43 3.56 8.84 0.51
C ALA A 43 2.73 8.01 -0.49
N ARG A 44 3.03 8.11 -1.79
CA ARG A 44 2.38 7.29 -2.83
C ARG A 44 2.71 5.81 -2.71
N HIS A 45 3.97 5.48 -2.42
CA HIS A 45 4.40 4.12 -2.15
C HIS A 45 3.66 3.55 -0.93
N ASP A 46 3.73 4.27 0.20
CA ASP A 46 3.12 3.87 1.46
C ASP A 46 1.61 3.67 1.28
N ALA A 47 0.91 4.51 0.51
CA ALA A 47 -0.52 4.34 0.21
C ALA A 47 -0.87 2.99 -0.48
N VAL A 48 -0.01 2.50 -1.40
CA VAL A 48 -0.21 1.18 -2.01
C VAL A 48 0.10 0.06 -1.02
N GLN A 49 1.17 0.20 -0.23
CA GLN A 49 1.52 -0.77 0.81
C GLN A 49 0.41 -0.89 1.86
N ASP A 50 -0.14 0.23 2.31
CA ASP A 50 -1.25 0.27 3.26
C ASP A 50 -2.51 -0.38 2.67
N SER A 51 -2.84 -0.07 1.40
CA SER A 51 -4.00 -0.67 0.73
C SER A 51 -3.85 -2.19 0.54
N TYR A 52 -2.64 -2.66 0.25
CA TYR A 52 -2.35 -4.09 0.12
C TYR A 52 -2.30 -4.79 1.48
N GLY A 53 -1.76 -4.12 2.50
CA GLY A 53 -1.73 -4.59 3.88
C GLY A 53 -3.12 -4.70 4.49
N ASP A 54 -3.98 -3.70 4.26
CA ASP A 54 -5.37 -3.69 4.69
C ASP A 54 -6.14 -4.90 4.15
N PHE A 55 -5.93 -5.25 2.88
CA PHE A 55 -6.47 -6.48 2.30
C PHE A 55 -6.04 -7.74 3.07
N HIS A 56 -4.77 -7.85 3.48
CA HIS A 56 -4.28 -9.02 4.22
C HIS A 56 -4.82 -9.09 5.65
N VAL A 57 -4.96 -7.94 6.30
CA VAL A 57 -5.51 -7.84 7.67
C VAL A 57 -7.00 -8.15 7.66
N ASN A 58 -7.74 -7.64 6.67
CA ASN A 58 -9.19 -7.76 6.55
C ASN A 58 -9.58 -8.77 5.46
N LEU A 59 -8.81 -9.86 5.33
CA LEU A 59 -9.00 -10.85 4.27
C LEU A 59 -10.42 -11.45 4.26
N LEU A 60 -10.99 -11.66 5.44
CA LEU A 60 -12.34 -12.24 5.60
C LEU A 60 -13.43 -11.30 5.10
N ASP A 61 -13.22 -9.99 5.17
CA ASP A 61 -14.12 -8.98 4.62
C ASP A 61 -13.90 -8.75 3.12
N ASN A 62 -12.78 -9.22 2.58
CA ASN A 62 -12.35 -9.05 1.19
C ASN A 62 -12.26 -10.39 0.43
N LEU A 63 -13.11 -11.37 0.76
CA LEU A 63 -13.14 -12.66 0.06
C LEU A 63 -13.50 -12.53 -1.44
N ASP A 64 -14.15 -11.44 -1.83
CA ASP A 64 -14.38 -11.06 -3.23
C ASP A 64 -13.09 -10.68 -3.97
N ARG A 65 -11.97 -10.50 -3.27
CA ARG A 65 -10.66 -10.15 -3.84
C ARG A 65 -9.62 -11.25 -3.61
N ILE A 66 -10.07 -12.49 -3.36
CA ILE A 66 -9.20 -13.61 -2.96
C ILE A 66 -8.05 -13.91 -3.93
N ALA A 67 -8.20 -13.58 -5.22
CA ALA A 67 -7.13 -13.71 -6.21
C ALA A 67 -5.89 -12.84 -5.90
N LEU A 68 -6.01 -11.78 -5.07
CA LEU A 68 -4.87 -10.99 -4.58
C LEU A 68 -3.98 -11.76 -3.59
N ALA A 69 -4.48 -12.84 -2.97
CA ALA A 69 -3.69 -13.67 -2.06
C ALA A 69 -2.88 -14.76 -2.79
N ASP A 70 -3.13 -14.98 -4.08
CA ASP A 70 -2.52 -16.06 -4.86
C ASP A 70 -1.45 -15.53 -5.84
N VAL A 71 -0.19 -15.82 -5.54
CA VAL A 71 0.97 -15.41 -6.35
C VAL A 71 1.02 -16.13 -7.70
N SER A 72 0.31 -17.24 -7.89
CA SER A 72 0.23 -17.90 -9.21
C SER A 72 -0.59 -17.08 -10.22
N VAL A 73 -1.42 -16.16 -9.75
CA VAL A 73 -2.16 -15.22 -10.60
C VAL A 73 -1.18 -14.23 -11.23
N PRO A 74 -1.11 -14.11 -12.57
CA PRO A 74 -0.13 -13.25 -13.23
C PRO A 74 -0.19 -11.76 -12.85
N HIS A 75 -1.36 -11.27 -12.45
CA HIS A 75 -1.53 -9.88 -12.01
C HIS A 75 -0.99 -9.68 -10.58
N THR A 76 -1.22 -10.65 -9.70
CA THR A 76 -0.73 -10.66 -8.32
C THR A 76 0.78 -10.85 -8.29
N ALA A 77 1.34 -11.78 -9.09
CA ALA A 77 2.79 -11.92 -9.26
C ALA A 77 3.47 -10.59 -9.63
N ARG A 78 2.93 -9.89 -10.65
CA ARG A 78 3.42 -8.58 -11.08
C ARG A 78 3.33 -7.51 -9.98
N LEU A 79 2.31 -7.56 -9.14
CA LEU A 79 2.19 -6.67 -7.98
C LEU A 79 3.30 -6.96 -6.95
N ILE A 80 3.54 -8.23 -6.61
CA ILE A 80 4.60 -8.63 -5.69
C ILE A 80 5.98 -8.19 -6.20
N ASP A 81 6.27 -8.45 -7.48
CA ASP A 81 7.52 -7.99 -8.10
C ASP A 81 7.67 -6.47 -8.03
N ALA A 82 6.58 -5.72 -8.30
CA ALA A 82 6.61 -4.27 -8.24
C ALA A 82 6.76 -3.72 -6.81
N LEU A 83 6.21 -4.40 -5.80
CA LEU A 83 6.43 -4.07 -4.38
C LEU A 83 7.91 -4.21 -4.01
N ASP A 84 8.55 -5.31 -4.42
CA ASP A 84 9.97 -5.54 -4.17
C ASP A 84 10.85 -4.51 -4.88
N VAL A 85 10.60 -4.25 -6.17
CA VAL A 85 11.35 -3.26 -6.95
C VAL A 85 11.19 -1.84 -6.38
N ALA A 86 9.99 -1.46 -5.95
CA ALA A 86 9.75 -0.15 -5.34
C ALA A 86 10.39 -0.04 -3.94
N ARG A 87 10.39 -1.11 -3.15
CA ARG A 87 11.11 -1.19 -1.87
C ARG A 87 12.61 -0.96 -2.07
N ASP A 88 13.21 -1.66 -3.03
CA ASP A 88 14.65 -1.57 -3.27
C ASP A 88 15.03 -0.18 -3.79
N ALA A 89 14.22 0.39 -4.69
CA ALA A 89 14.42 1.75 -5.20
C ALA A 89 14.20 2.85 -4.15
N ARG A 90 13.53 2.55 -3.02
CA ARG A 90 13.39 3.50 -1.89
C ARG A 90 14.73 3.81 -1.24
N ILE A 91 15.69 2.88 -1.26
CA ILE A 91 16.99 3.03 -0.60
C ILE A 91 17.79 4.18 -1.26
N PRO A 92 18.21 5.21 -0.51
CA PRO A 92 18.87 6.39 -1.10
C PRO A 92 20.35 6.11 -1.39
N THR A 93 20.68 5.75 -2.62
CA THR A 93 22.07 5.49 -3.06
C THR A 93 22.65 6.54 -4.03
N ALA A 94 21.83 7.38 -4.70
CA ALA A 94 22.34 8.42 -5.62
C ALA A 94 21.28 9.49 -6.01
N PRO A 95 21.62 10.59 -6.70
CA PRO A 95 20.66 11.51 -7.33
C PRO A 95 19.75 10.89 -8.38
N GLU A 96 20.28 9.99 -9.20
CA GLU A 96 19.55 9.24 -10.23
C GLU A 96 18.50 8.30 -9.62
N SER A 97 18.69 7.92 -8.34
CA SER A 97 17.77 7.05 -7.62
C SER A 97 16.37 7.66 -7.45
N LEU A 98 16.21 9.00 -7.54
CA LEU A 98 14.88 9.60 -7.42
C LEU A 98 14.02 9.40 -8.68
N GLU A 99 14.64 9.44 -9.86
CA GLU A 99 13.88 9.18 -11.09
C GLU A 99 13.54 7.69 -11.21
N GLU A 100 14.49 6.83 -10.87
CA GLU A 100 14.27 5.39 -10.80
C GLU A 100 13.18 5.05 -9.78
N TYR A 101 13.26 5.60 -8.57
CA TYR A 101 12.22 5.44 -7.56
C TYR A 101 10.86 5.91 -8.05
N ARG A 102 10.78 7.06 -8.74
CA ARG A 102 9.53 7.55 -9.34
C ARG A 102 8.97 6.56 -10.37
N LYS A 103 9.81 5.96 -11.21
CA LYS A 103 9.40 4.94 -12.19
C LYS A 103 8.88 3.70 -11.47
N SER A 104 9.60 3.20 -10.47
CA SER A 104 9.18 2.04 -9.67
C SER A 104 7.87 2.26 -8.93
N VAL A 105 7.67 3.42 -8.29
CA VAL A 105 6.40 3.76 -7.63
C VAL A 105 5.24 3.83 -8.63
N THR A 106 5.46 4.39 -9.81
CA THR A 106 4.42 4.43 -10.85
C THR A 106 4.07 3.03 -11.38
N ALA A 107 5.07 2.16 -11.54
CA ALA A 107 4.86 0.77 -11.91
C ALA A 107 4.10 -0.01 -10.83
N LEU A 108 4.44 0.21 -9.56
CA LEU A 108 3.74 -0.35 -8.40
C LEU A 108 2.25 0.05 -8.38
N GLU A 109 1.95 1.34 -8.53
CA GLU A 109 0.56 1.81 -8.56
C GLU A 109 -0.25 1.19 -9.71
N LEU A 110 0.37 1.02 -10.88
CA LEU A 110 -0.29 0.40 -12.03
C LEU A 110 -0.51 -1.09 -11.80
N ALA A 111 0.49 -1.80 -11.27
CA ALA A 111 0.38 -3.21 -10.91
C ALA A 111 -0.71 -3.43 -9.86
N TRP A 112 -0.79 -2.57 -8.85
CA TRP A 112 -1.85 -2.58 -7.83
C TRP A 112 -3.23 -2.44 -8.45
N LYS A 113 -3.46 -1.40 -9.26
CA LYS A 113 -4.75 -1.19 -9.93
C LYS A 113 -5.15 -2.36 -10.82
N ALA A 114 -4.21 -2.93 -11.56
CA ALA A 114 -4.46 -4.06 -12.44
C ALA A 114 -4.80 -5.34 -11.65
N ALA A 115 -4.06 -5.61 -10.58
CA ALA A 115 -4.31 -6.75 -9.69
C ALA A 115 -5.64 -6.61 -8.95
N ASP A 116 -5.91 -5.44 -8.37
CA ASP A 116 -7.16 -5.18 -7.64
C ASP A 116 -8.39 -5.29 -8.56
N HIS A 117 -8.32 -4.66 -9.74
CA HIS A 117 -9.38 -4.77 -10.74
C HIS A 117 -9.59 -6.22 -11.17
N HIS A 118 -8.52 -6.97 -11.45
CA HIS A 118 -8.62 -8.38 -11.83
C HIS A 118 -9.27 -9.21 -10.73
N ALA A 119 -8.86 -9.02 -9.47
CA ALA A 119 -9.39 -9.75 -8.34
C ALA A 119 -10.88 -9.47 -8.13
N ARG A 120 -11.30 -8.19 -8.17
CA ARG A 120 -12.72 -7.82 -8.10
C ARG A 120 -13.54 -8.34 -9.27
N ALA A 121 -12.98 -8.33 -10.47
CA ALA A 121 -13.67 -8.80 -11.67
C ALA A 121 -13.84 -10.33 -11.69
N LYS A 122 -12.91 -11.08 -11.09
CA LYS A 122 -12.99 -12.54 -11.00
C LYS A 122 -13.72 -13.01 -9.76
N GLY A 123 -13.61 -12.33 -8.63
CA GLY A 123 -14.23 -12.76 -7.39
C GLY A 123 -13.91 -14.21 -7.05
N ALA A 124 -14.94 -14.94 -6.64
CA ALA A 124 -14.85 -16.37 -6.37
C ALA A 124 -14.79 -17.24 -7.65
N ASP A 125 -15.04 -16.68 -8.84
CA ASP A 125 -14.96 -17.43 -10.11
C ASP A 125 -13.52 -17.78 -10.52
N TYR A 126 -12.53 -17.18 -9.85
CA TYR A 126 -11.13 -17.60 -9.97
C TYR A 126 -10.90 -19.03 -9.45
N LEU A 127 -11.69 -19.46 -8.47
CA LEU A 127 -11.49 -20.72 -7.78
C LEU A 127 -12.09 -21.92 -8.53
N PRO A 128 -11.56 -23.13 -8.30
CA PRO A 128 -12.25 -24.37 -8.65
C PRO A 128 -13.68 -24.41 -8.09
N GLU A 129 -14.57 -25.19 -8.73
CA GLU A 129 -16.00 -25.19 -8.37
C GLU A 129 -16.27 -25.56 -6.89
N ASP A 130 -15.54 -26.54 -6.35
CA ASP A 130 -15.69 -26.96 -4.96
C ASP A 130 -15.23 -25.88 -3.97
N ASP A 131 -14.11 -25.24 -4.27
CA ASP A 131 -13.55 -24.15 -3.47
C ASP A 131 -14.43 -22.90 -3.54
N ARG A 132 -14.93 -22.57 -4.74
CA ARG A 132 -15.89 -21.49 -4.98
C ARG A 132 -17.14 -21.68 -4.14
N ARG A 133 -17.71 -22.90 -4.12
CA ARG A 133 -18.88 -23.22 -3.29
C ARG A 133 -18.58 -23.03 -1.81
N SER A 134 -17.41 -23.47 -1.35
CA SER A 134 -16.98 -23.33 0.05
C SER A 134 -16.87 -21.84 0.44
N ILE A 135 -16.27 -21.01 -0.41
CA ILE A 135 -16.18 -19.56 -0.19
C ILE A 135 -17.55 -18.88 -0.19
N MET A 136 -18.45 -19.23 -1.12
CA MET A 136 -19.80 -18.67 -1.14
C MET A 136 -20.58 -19.01 0.13
N GLN A 137 -20.47 -20.25 0.61
CA GLN A 137 -21.07 -20.68 1.88
C GLN A 137 -20.44 -19.95 3.08
N ALA A 138 -19.13 -19.74 3.06
CA ALA A 138 -18.45 -19.00 4.10
C ALA A 138 -18.90 -17.53 4.15
N GLN A 139 -19.05 -16.87 3.01
CA GLN A 139 -19.56 -15.51 2.91
C GLN A 139 -20.98 -15.40 3.49
N ALA A 140 -21.86 -16.36 3.18
CA ALA A 140 -23.21 -16.40 3.74
C ALA A 140 -23.18 -16.61 5.27
N ALA A 141 -22.30 -17.48 5.77
CA ALA A 141 -22.12 -17.69 7.21
C ALA A 141 -21.52 -16.46 7.91
N LEU A 142 -20.59 -15.74 7.28
CA LEU A 142 -20.04 -14.47 7.79
C LEU A 142 -21.12 -13.39 7.88
N ALA A 143 -22.00 -13.28 6.88
CA ALA A 143 -23.11 -12.33 6.93
C ALA A 143 -24.01 -12.57 8.16
N ILE A 144 -24.29 -13.83 8.51
CA ILE A 144 -25.04 -14.18 9.72
C ILE A 144 -24.22 -13.87 10.99
N ALA A 145 -22.92 -14.16 11.00
CA ALA A 145 -22.05 -13.88 12.14
C ALA A 145 -21.96 -12.39 12.46
N LEU A 146 -21.93 -11.55 11.43
CA LEU A 146 -21.81 -10.10 11.52
C LEU A 146 -23.15 -9.38 11.75
N ASP A 147 -24.29 -10.06 11.61
CA ASP A 147 -25.61 -9.47 11.88
C ASP A 147 -25.77 -9.17 13.38
N GLU A 148 -25.71 -7.89 13.75
CA GLU A 148 -25.81 -7.41 15.13
C GLU A 148 -27.17 -7.68 15.77
N HIS A 149 -28.22 -7.90 14.98
CA HIS A 149 -29.58 -8.16 15.46
C HIS A 149 -29.85 -9.66 15.70
N GLY A 150 -28.91 -10.52 15.31
CA GLY A 150 -29.02 -11.97 15.43
C GLY A 150 -28.75 -12.51 16.84
N TYR A 151 -29.27 -13.71 17.12
CA TYR A 151 -29.04 -14.38 18.40
C TYR A 151 -27.54 -14.69 18.62
N PRO A 152 -26.92 -14.29 19.76
CA PRO A 152 -25.48 -14.43 20.01
C PRO A 152 -24.87 -15.81 19.73
N ALA A 153 -25.53 -16.90 20.16
CA ALA A 153 -25.00 -18.24 19.96
C ALA A 153 -25.06 -18.68 18.48
N GLN A 154 -26.06 -18.21 17.73
CA GLN A 154 -26.18 -18.46 16.29
C GLN A 154 -25.05 -17.75 15.53
N ARG A 155 -24.72 -16.52 15.92
CA ARG A 155 -23.61 -15.74 15.34
C ARG A 155 -22.26 -16.42 15.57
N GLN A 156 -22.00 -16.90 16.79
CA GLN A 156 -20.78 -17.64 17.10
C GLN A 156 -20.67 -18.98 16.35
N LEU A 157 -21.79 -19.68 16.15
CA LEU A 157 -21.82 -20.91 15.35
C LEU A 157 -21.54 -20.61 13.87
N ALA A 158 -22.15 -19.56 13.34
CA ALA A 158 -21.95 -19.11 11.97
C ALA A 158 -20.49 -18.69 11.72
N LEU A 159 -19.88 -17.96 12.65
CA LEU A 159 -18.46 -17.59 12.60
C LEU A 159 -17.54 -18.81 12.52
N ARG A 160 -17.73 -19.79 13.41
CA ARG A 160 -16.96 -21.05 13.39
C ARG A 160 -17.18 -21.85 12.12
N SER A 161 -18.39 -21.80 11.55
CA SER A 161 -18.68 -22.45 10.27
C SER A 161 -17.95 -21.78 9.12
N ALA A 162 -17.97 -20.45 9.06
CA ALA A 162 -17.26 -19.67 8.06
C ALA A 162 -15.76 -19.94 8.09
N LEU A 163 -15.12 -19.87 9.26
CA LEU A 163 -13.68 -20.10 9.39
C LEU A 163 -13.27 -21.49 8.89
N ARG A 164 -14.04 -22.53 9.23
CA ARG A 164 -13.77 -23.90 8.74
C ARG A 164 -13.87 -24.02 7.22
N LEU A 165 -14.84 -23.35 6.60
CA LEU A 165 -15.02 -23.37 5.15
C LEU A 165 -13.94 -22.57 4.40
N ILE A 166 -13.38 -21.54 5.03
CA ILE A 166 -12.32 -20.72 4.42
C ILE A 166 -10.98 -21.46 4.53
N GLU A 167 -10.70 -22.10 5.67
CA GLU A 167 -9.47 -22.87 5.90
C GLU A 167 -9.26 -24.02 4.91
N THR A 168 -10.33 -24.55 4.29
CA THR A 168 -10.19 -25.57 3.24
C THR A 168 -9.69 -25.02 1.92
N VAL A 169 -9.87 -23.72 1.67
CA VAL A 169 -9.55 -23.07 0.39
C VAL A 169 -8.27 -22.24 0.48
N ILE A 170 -8.11 -21.48 1.56
CA ILE A 170 -6.96 -20.62 1.78
C ILE A 170 -6.47 -20.69 3.23
N PRO A 171 -5.15 -20.70 3.47
CA PRO A 171 -4.63 -20.53 4.81
C PRO A 171 -4.91 -19.10 5.29
N VAL A 172 -5.79 -18.95 6.29
CA VAL A 172 -6.16 -17.64 6.85
C VAL A 172 -5.10 -17.16 7.85
N PRO A 173 -4.57 -15.93 7.72
CA PRO A 173 -3.67 -15.36 8.72
C PRO A 173 -4.34 -15.24 10.09
N ARG A 174 -3.64 -15.63 11.16
CA ARG A 174 -4.15 -15.50 12.55
C ARG A 174 -4.56 -14.07 12.93
N ALA A 175 -3.90 -13.07 12.34
CA ALA A 175 -4.24 -11.66 12.55
C ALA A 175 -5.64 -11.31 12.03
N ALA A 176 -6.06 -11.88 10.89
CA ALA A 176 -7.39 -11.65 10.32
C ALA A 176 -8.50 -12.26 11.20
N ILE A 177 -8.24 -13.46 11.74
CA ILE A 177 -9.15 -14.11 12.70
C ILE A 177 -9.29 -13.25 13.96
N ALA A 178 -8.17 -12.75 14.51
CA ALA A 178 -8.18 -11.92 15.70
C ALA A 178 -8.93 -10.59 15.51
N SER A 179 -8.79 -9.95 14.34
CA SER A 179 -9.53 -8.74 13.98
C SER A 179 -11.05 -9.00 13.99
N LEU A 180 -11.48 -10.08 13.33
CA LEU A 180 -12.89 -10.45 13.24
C LEU A 180 -13.51 -10.84 14.60
N GLU A 181 -12.77 -11.58 15.42
CA GLU A 181 -13.20 -11.92 16.79
C GLU A 181 -13.32 -10.68 17.68
N ALA A 182 -12.44 -9.69 17.51
CA ALA A 182 -12.52 -8.43 18.25
C ALA A 182 -13.80 -7.65 17.88
N THR A 183 -14.10 -7.52 16.60
CA THR A 183 -15.33 -6.88 16.11
C THR A 183 -16.57 -7.62 16.62
N THR A 184 -16.59 -8.95 16.51
CA THR A 184 -17.71 -9.76 16.97
C THR A 184 -17.91 -9.63 18.49
N ARG A 185 -16.84 -9.70 19.31
CA ARG A 185 -16.94 -9.50 20.76
C ARG A 185 -17.48 -8.12 21.14
N LEU A 186 -17.01 -7.05 20.50
CA LEU A 186 -17.49 -5.69 20.74
C LEU A 186 -19.00 -5.54 20.47
N THR A 187 -19.53 -6.28 19.48
CA THR A 187 -20.97 -6.29 19.20
C THR A 187 -21.78 -7.16 20.16
N LEU A 188 -21.18 -8.21 20.74
CA LEU A 188 -21.84 -9.07 21.71
C LEU A 188 -21.96 -8.43 23.11
N ASP A 189 -21.00 -7.59 23.51
CA ASP A 189 -21.03 -6.88 24.80
C ASP A 189 -21.98 -5.67 24.82
N ARG A 190 -22.48 -5.24 23.65
CA ARG A 190 -23.38 -4.07 23.49
C ARG A 190 -24.86 -4.43 23.29
N ALA A 191 -25.18 -5.73 23.20
CA ALA A 191 -26.54 -6.25 23.05
C ALA A 191 -27.10 -6.73 24.39
#